data_AF-A0A0P9DHS9-F1
#
_entry.id   AF-A0A0P9DHS9-F1
#
_cell.length_a   1.000
_cell.length_b   1.000
_cell.length_c   1.000
_cell.angle_alpha   90.00
_cell.angle_beta   90.00
_cell.angle_gamma   90.00
#
_symmetry.space_group_name_H-M   'P 1'
#
loop_
_entity.id
_entity.type
_entity.pdbx_description
1 polymer ?
#
loop_
_entity_poly.entity_id
_entity_poly.type
_entity_poly.pdbx_seq_one_letter_code
_entity_poly.pdbx_strand_id
1 'polypeptide(L)'
;NILIHAGRRVLIDHETIHFGDPAFDPGFALAHLLSKANHVTAQRDALLAATVRFWEAYCASLGNMPWANGLEARTVRHALGCLLARVAGRSTLAYLTSAECEDQQSAALAMIAHTPTTVAELVEEFGRLLTRGA
;
A
#
# COMPACT_ATOMS: atom_id res chain seq x y z
N ASN A 1 -0.07 -5.66 11.78
CA ASN A 1 -0.44 -4.88 12.98
C ASN A 1 -1.95 -4.73 13.19
N ILE A 2 -2.78 -5.51 12.46
CA ILE A 2 -4.23 -5.55 12.65
C ILE A 2 -4.63 -7.01 12.76
N LEU A 3 -5.22 -7.41 13.89
CA LEU A 3 -5.83 -8.71 14.07
C LEU A 3 -7.36 -8.59 13.93
N ILE A 4 -7.95 -9.57 13.26
CA ILE A 4 -9.40 -9.71 13.14
C ILE A 4 -9.80 -10.98 13.89
N HIS A 5 -10.65 -10.84 14.91
CA HIS A 5 -11.16 -11.98 15.68
C HIS A 5 -12.60 -11.72 16.13
N ALA A 6 -13.49 -12.68 15.86
CA ALA A 6 -14.92 -12.59 16.23
C ALA A 6 -15.58 -11.25 15.83
N GLY A 7 -15.31 -10.77 14.62
CA GLY A 7 -15.84 -9.50 14.11
C GLY A 7 -15.18 -8.23 14.70
N ARG A 8 -14.20 -8.37 15.59
CA ARG A 8 -13.48 -7.26 16.20
C ARG A 8 -12.14 -7.02 15.52
N ARG A 9 -11.78 -5.74 15.37
CA ARG A 9 -10.46 -5.27 14.93
C ARG A 9 -9.63 -4.93 16.17
N VAL A 10 -8.41 -5.47 16.25
CA VAL A 10 -7.45 -5.17 17.31
C VAL A 10 -6.17 -4.66 16.67
N LEU A 11 -5.74 -3.45 17.05
CA LEU A 11 -4.45 -2.90 16.66
C LEU A 11 -3.38 -3.38 17.63
N ILE A 12 -2.26 -3.85 17.10
CA ILE A 12 -1.13 -4.39 17.88
C ILE A 12 0.20 -3.81 17.37
N ASP A 13 1.27 -4.00 18.14
CA ASP A 13 2.65 -3.67 17.75
C ASP A 13 2.86 -2.18 17.34
N HIS A 14 2.42 -1.25 18.21
CA HIS A 14 2.61 0.20 18.03
C HIS A 14 3.87 0.74 18.73
N GLU A 15 4.88 -0.11 18.92
CA GLU A 15 6.13 0.25 19.62
C GLU A 15 6.98 1.28 18.87
N THR A 16 6.81 1.39 17.55
CA THR A 16 7.52 2.34 16.67
C THR A 16 6.83 3.69 16.55
N ILE A 17 5.78 3.96 17.35
CA ILE A 17 5.04 5.20 17.31
C ILE A 17 5.94 6.41 17.62
N HIS A 18 5.87 7.43 16.78
CA HIS A 18 6.59 8.69 16.94
C HIS A 18 5.89 9.82 16.18
N PHE A 19 6.28 11.06 16.42
CA PHE A 19 5.82 12.19 15.61
C PHE A 19 6.53 12.20 14.25
N GLY A 20 5.81 11.79 13.20
CA GLY A 20 6.32 11.68 11.83
C GLY A 20 5.34 12.24 10.80
N ASP A 21 5.57 11.93 9.51
CA ASP A 21 4.64 12.29 8.43
C ASP A 21 3.34 11.49 8.56
N PRO A 22 2.16 12.12 8.72
CA PRO A 22 0.88 11.41 8.88
C PRO A 22 0.47 10.59 7.66
N ALA A 23 1.16 10.75 6.54
CA ALA A 23 0.96 9.94 5.34
C ALA A 23 1.60 8.54 5.39
N PHE A 24 2.47 8.27 6.37
CA PHE A 24 3.20 7.00 6.43
C PHE A 24 2.27 5.80 6.70
N ASP A 25 1.45 5.88 7.76
CA ASP A 25 0.55 4.78 8.15
C ASP A 25 -0.44 4.36 7.05
N PRO A 26 -1.16 5.28 6.37
CA PRO A 26 -1.98 4.88 5.24
C PRO A 26 -1.12 4.32 4.10
N GLY A 27 0.04 4.92 3.79
CA GLY A 27 0.92 4.42 2.72
C GLY A 27 1.41 2.99 2.97
N PHE A 28 1.79 2.69 4.21
CA PHE A 28 2.17 1.36 4.66
C PHE A 28 1.00 0.37 4.54
N ALA A 29 -0.22 0.78 4.91
CA ALA A 29 -1.42 -0.03 4.76
C ALA A 29 -1.74 -0.34 3.28
N LEU A 30 -1.65 0.65 2.40
CA LEU A 30 -1.87 0.46 0.95
C LEU A 30 -0.84 -0.53 0.38
N ALA A 31 0.44 -0.40 0.73
CA ALA A 31 1.48 -1.32 0.27
C ALA A 31 1.16 -2.78 0.63
N HIS A 32 0.63 -3.04 1.82
CA HIS A 32 0.23 -4.40 2.21
C HIS A 32 -0.98 -4.94 1.43
N LEU A 33 -1.95 -4.10 1.07
CA LEU A 33 -3.08 -4.52 0.24
C LEU A 33 -2.63 -4.80 -1.20
N LEU A 34 -1.77 -3.94 -1.76
CA LEU A 34 -1.20 -4.10 -3.09
C LEU A 34 -0.29 -5.35 -3.17
N SER A 35 0.58 -5.59 -2.20
CA SER A 35 1.38 -6.82 -2.16
C SER A 35 0.53 -8.08 -2.04
N LYS A 36 -0.64 -8.02 -1.38
CA LYS A 36 -1.59 -9.14 -1.39
C LYS A 36 -2.29 -9.28 -2.74
N ALA A 37 -2.57 -8.20 -3.46
CA ALA A 37 -3.13 -8.26 -4.80
C ALA A 37 -2.17 -8.91 -5.81
N ASN A 38 -0.87 -8.75 -5.58
CA ASN A 38 0.18 -9.48 -6.29
C ASN A 38 0.10 -10.99 -5.99
N HIS A 39 0.11 -11.35 -4.70
CA HIS A 39 0.19 -12.73 -4.23
C HIS A 39 -1.10 -13.56 -4.43
N VAL A 40 -2.25 -12.98 -4.10
CA VAL A 40 -3.56 -13.67 -4.10
C VAL A 40 -4.30 -13.30 -5.38
N THR A 41 -3.80 -13.81 -6.51
CA THR A 41 -4.27 -13.46 -7.85
C THR A 41 -5.79 -13.61 -8.03
N ALA A 42 -6.38 -14.66 -7.44
CA ALA A 42 -7.83 -14.90 -7.45
C ALA A 42 -8.66 -13.80 -6.77
N GLN A 43 -8.05 -12.97 -5.92
CA GLN A 43 -8.68 -11.85 -5.21
C GLN A 43 -8.08 -10.50 -5.60
N ARG A 44 -7.27 -10.44 -6.67
CA ARG A 44 -6.52 -9.25 -7.07
C ARG A 44 -7.43 -8.03 -7.21
N ASP A 45 -8.48 -8.12 -8.01
CA ASP A 45 -9.39 -7.00 -8.26
C ASP A 45 -10.10 -6.55 -6.97
N ALA A 46 -10.48 -7.49 -6.12
CA ALA A 46 -11.10 -7.19 -4.83
C ALA A 46 -10.14 -6.44 -3.88
N LEU A 47 -8.85 -6.79 -3.90
CA LEU A 47 -7.80 -6.16 -3.10
C LEU A 47 -7.38 -4.79 -3.65
N LEU A 48 -7.29 -4.64 -4.98
CA LEU A 48 -7.09 -3.35 -5.63
C LEU A 48 -8.24 -2.40 -5.29
N ALA A 49 -9.48 -2.85 -5.44
CA ALA A 49 -10.65 -2.07 -5.06
C ALA A 49 -10.70 -1.80 -3.53
N ALA A 50 -10.24 -2.71 -2.69
CA ALA A 50 -10.13 -2.49 -1.25
C ALA A 50 -9.09 -1.42 -0.89
N THR A 51 -8.03 -1.28 -1.69
CA THR A 51 -7.00 -0.26 -1.52
C THR A 51 -7.59 1.14 -1.70
N VAL A 52 -8.39 1.34 -2.76
CA VAL A 52 -9.11 2.61 -2.99
C VAL A 52 -10.12 2.88 -1.87
N ARG A 53 -10.97 1.90 -1.54
CA ARG A 53 -11.98 2.05 -0.47
C ARG A 53 -11.37 2.35 0.90
N PHE A 54 -10.21 1.76 1.21
CA PHE A 54 -9.50 2.04 2.45
C PHE A 54 -9.11 3.51 2.53
N TRP A 55 -8.54 4.05 1.45
CA TRP A 55 -8.14 5.46 1.38
C TRP A 55 -9.34 6.41 1.49
N GLU A 56 -10.43 6.12 0.77
CA GLU A 56 -11.66 6.91 0.85
C GLU A 56 -12.24 6.94 2.27
N ALA A 57 -12.30 5.78 2.93
CA ALA A 57 -12.78 5.68 4.32
C ALA A 57 -11.84 6.40 5.30
N TYR A 58 -10.53 6.33 5.09
CA TYR A 58 -9.54 7.06 5.88
C TYR A 58 -9.75 8.57 5.76
N CYS A 59 -9.86 9.10 4.54
CA CYS A 59 -10.13 10.51 4.29
C CYS A 59 -11.47 10.97 4.88
N ALA A 60 -12.53 10.18 4.74
CA ALA A 60 -13.84 10.49 5.33
C ALA A 60 -13.78 10.56 6.88
N SER A 61 -12.96 9.72 7.51
CA SER A 61 -12.79 9.71 8.97
C SER A 61 -11.94 10.86 9.51
N LEU A 62 -11.07 11.43 8.67
CA LEU A 62 -10.11 12.47 9.05
C LEU A 62 -10.76 13.84 9.26
N GLY A 63 -11.79 14.17 8.49
CA GLY A 63 -12.39 15.50 8.48
C GLY A 63 -11.45 16.59 7.94
N ASN A 64 -11.70 17.85 8.30
CA ASN A 64 -10.91 18.99 7.83
C ASN A 64 -9.70 19.25 8.73
N MET A 65 -8.54 18.69 8.37
CA MET A 65 -7.29 18.87 9.11
C MET A 65 -6.33 19.84 8.39
N PRO A 66 -5.72 20.82 9.08
CA PRO A 66 -4.81 21.78 8.46
C PRO A 66 -3.61 21.17 7.73
N TRP A 67 -3.16 19.99 8.17
CA TRP A 67 -2.02 19.27 7.62
C TRP A 67 -2.38 18.30 6.47
N ALA A 68 -3.67 18.16 6.14
CA ALA A 68 -4.13 17.21 5.12
C ALA A 68 -3.79 17.66 3.69
N ASN A 69 -3.32 18.89 3.49
CA ASN A 69 -2.89 19.34 2.16
C ASN A 69 -1.77 18.45 1.63
N GLY A 70 -1.96 17.91 0.42
CA GLY A 70 -1.02 16.99 -0.24
C GLY A 70 -0.87 15.63 0.44
N LEU A 71 -1.76 15.25 1.37
CA LEU A 71 -1.69 13.98 2.10
C LEU A 71 -1.71 12.77 1.17
N GLU A 72 -2.54 12.80 0.12
CA GLU A 72 -2.65 11.71 -0.84
C GLU A 72 -1.34 11.44 -1.58
N ALA A 73 -0.75 12.47 -2.18
CA ALA A 73 0.51 12.35 -2.91
C ALA A 73 1.66 11.88 -1.99
N ARG A 74 1.68 12.29 -0.71
CA ARG A 74 2.64 11.74 0.26
C ARG A 74 2.35 10.29 0.59
N THR A 75 1.07 9.92 0.75
CA THR A 75 0.63 8.54 1.02
C THR A 75 1.07 7.60 -0.10
N VAL A 76 0.90 8.02 -1.36
CA VAL A 76 1.36 7.28 -2.53
C VAL A 76 2.88 7.09 -2.51
N ARG A 77 3.66 8.14 -2.21
CA ARG A 77 5.13 8.04 -2.10
C ARG A 77 5.56 7.05 -1.01
N HIS A 78 4.92 7.09 0.15
CA HIS A 78 5.18 6.12 1.23
C HIS A 78 4.79 4.70 0.81
N ALA A 79 3.67 4.52 0.11
CA ALA A 79 3.26 3.22 -0.41
C ALA A 79 4.29 2.64 -1.38
N LEU A 80 4.81 3.45 -2.32
CA LEU A 80 5.86 3.04 -3.26
C LEU A 80 7.16 2.64 -2.54
N GLY A 81 7.60 3.47 -1.59
CA GLY A 81 8.77 3.14 -0.76
C GLY A 81 8.59 1.85 0.04
N CYS A 82 7.40 1.65 0.60
CA CYS A 82 7.07 0.43 1.35
C CYS A 82 6.99 -0.80 0.44
N LEU A 83 6.39 -0.71 -0.76
CA LEU A 83 6.34 -1.79 -1.74
C LEU A 83 7.74 -2.28 -2.09
N LEU A 84 8.67 -1.35 -2.36
CA LEU A 84 10.06 -1.69 -2.64
C LEU A 84 10.76 -2.29 -1.40
N ALA A 85 10.58 -1.69 -0.22
CA ALA A 85 11.19 -2.19 1.02
C ALA A 85 10.69 -3.58 1.42
N ARG A 86 9.45 -3.95 1.04
CA ARG A 86 8.85 -5.26 1.31
C ARG A 86 9.41 -6.40 0.45
N VAL A 87 10.21 -6.10 -0.58
CA VAL A 87 10.84 -7.11 -1.46
C VAL A 87 12.37 -6.98 -1.51
N ALA A 88 12.90 -5.77 -1.37
CA ALA A 88 14.34 -5.48 -1.45
C ALA A 88 14.95 -4.93 -0.14
N GLY A 89 14.12 -4.70 0.88
CA GLY A 89 14.56 -4.15 2.18
C GLY A 89 14.89 -5.22 3.22
N ARG A 90 15.03 -4.80 4.47
CA ARG A 90 15.35 -5.70 5.61
C ARG A 90 14.16 -6.46 6.18
N SER A 91 12.94 -6.02 5.88
CA SER A 91 11.71 -6.59 6.41
C SER A 91 10.83 -6.96 5.21
N THR A 92 11.14 -8.10 4.60
CA THR A 92 10.45 -8.55 3.40
C THR A 92 9.18 -9.34 3.74
N LEU A 93 8.29 -9.51 2.75
CA LEU A 93 7.08 -10.32 2.89
C LEU A 93 7.39 -11.79 2.57
N ALA A 94 7.54 -12.61 3.60
CA ALA A 94 7.95 -14.01 3.47
C ALA A 94 6.99 -14.91 2.66
N TYR A 95 5.76 -14.45 2.40
CA TYR A 95 4.80 -15.18 1.58
C TYR A 95 4.97 -14.94 0.08
N LEU A 96 5.73 -13.93 -0.34
CA LEU A 96 5.97 -13.68 -1.76
C LEU A 96 7.00 -14.66 -2.31
N THR A 97 6.72 -15.22 -3.49
CA THR A 97 7.70 -15.99 -4.26
C THR A 97 8.77 -15.07 -4.86
N SER A 98 9.89 -15.64 -5.34
CA SER A 98 10.92 -14.86 -6.03
C SER A 98 10.38 -14.12 -7.25
N ALA A 99 9.50 -14.75 -8.04
CA ALA A 99 8.88 -14.11 -9.20
C ALA A 99 7.96 -12.94 -8.76
N GLU A 100 7.13 -13.15 -7.74
CA GLU A 100 6.28 -12.08 -7.20
C GLU A 100 7.09 -10.91 -6.62
N CYS A 101 8.27 -11.19 -6.02
CA CYS A 101 9.20 -10.16 -5.58
C CYS A 101 9.75 -9.33 -6.75
N GLU A 102 10.16 -9.98 -7.84
CA GLU A 102 10.67 -9.34 -9.05
C GLU A 102 9.59 -8.47 -9.74
N ASP A 103 8.37 -8.97 -9.84
CA ASP A 103 7.22 -8.24 -10.39
C ASP A 103 6.92 -6.98 -9.57
N GLN A 104 6.81 -7.13 -8.25
CA GLN A 104 6.53 -6.01 -7.36
C GLN A 104 7.67 -4.99 -7.35
N GLN A 105 8.93 -5.45 -7.35
CA GLN A 105 10.09 -4.56 -7.42
C GLN A 105 10.09 -3.76 -8.72
N SER A 106 9.86 -4.43 -9.85
CA SER A 106 9.82 -3.79 -11.17
C SER A 106 8.67 -2.78 -11.27
N ALA A 107 7.48 -3.14 -10.79
CA ALA A 107 6.34 -2.25 -10.76
C ALA A 107 6.59 -1.01 -9.88
N ALA A 108 7.13 -1.21 -8.67
CA ALA A 108 7.45 -0.12 -7.76
C ALA A 108 8.49 0.84 -8.35
N LEU A 109 9.56 0.32 -8.95
CA LEU A 109 10.60 1.15 -9.59
C LEU A 109 10.06 1.94 -10.79
N ALA A 110 9.24 1.32 -11.64
CA ALA A 110 8.61 2.00 -12.77
C ALA A 110 7.71 3.16 -12.31
N MET A 111 6.91 2.96 -11.26
CA MET A 111 6.07 4.01 -10.68
C MET A 111 6.88 5.06 -9.91
N ILE A 112 8.00 4.71 -9.28
CA ILE A 112 8.87 5.73 -8.66
C ILE A 112 9.41 6.70 -9.73
N ALA A 113 9.76 6.20 -10.91
CA ALA A 113 10.22 7.05 -12.02
C ALA A 113 9.12 8.00 -12.54
N HIS A 114 7.85 7.56 -12.50
CA HIS A 114 6.69 8.35 -12.91
C HIS A 114 5.61 8.29 -11.82
N THR A 115 5.85 9.00 -10.71
CA THR A 115 5.07 8.86 -9.48
C THR A 115 3.60 9.26 -9.67
N PRO A 116 2.65 8.34 -9.46
CA PRO A 116 1.23 8.67 -9.37
C PRO A 116 0.97 9.68 -8.26
N THR A 117 -0.03 10.53 -8.44
CA THR A 117 -0.37 11.57 -7.46
C THR A 117 -1.59 11.23 -6.63
N THR A 118 -2.41 10.28 -7.10
CA THR A 118 -3.60 9.78 -6.43
C THR A 118 -3.51 8.28 -6.12
N VAL A 119 -4.28 7.83 -5.13
CA VAL A 119 -4.40 6.39 -4.82
C VAL A 119 -5.06 5.63 -5.95
N ALA A 120 -5.98 6.26 -6.68
CA ALA A 120 -6.61 5.66 -7.85
C ALA A 120 -5.60 5.36 -8.97
N GLU A 121 -4.77 6.35 -9.33
CA GLU A 121 -3.70 6.18 -10.32
C GLU A 121 -2.68 5.12 -9.88
N LEU A 122 -2.30 5.11 -8.59
CA LEU A 122 -1.41 4.09 -8.02
C LEU A 122 -1.97 2.68 -8.22
N VAL A 123 -3.26 2.47 -7.91
CA VAL A 123 -3.91 1.16 -8.00
C VAL A 123 -4.04 0.69 -9.45
N GLU A 124 -4.47 1.59 -10.35
CA GLU A 124 -4.60 1.31 -11.78
C GLU A 124 -3.25 0.91 -12.39
N GLU A 125 -2.22 1.72 -12.16
CA GLU A 125 -0.90 1.52 -12.74
C GLU A 125 -0.23 0.26 -12.18
N PHE A 126 -0.36 0.00 -10.87
CA PHE A 126 0.15 -1.24 -10.27
C PHE A 126 -0.54 -2.48 -10.86
N GLY A 127 -1.86 -2.47 -10.97
CA GLY A 127 -2.62 -3.57 -11.59
C GLY A 127 -2.19 -3.83 -13.04
N ARG A 128 -2.03 -2.75 -13.82
CA ARG A 128 -1.56 -2.81 -15.21
C ARG A 128 -0.16 -3.41 -15.32
N LEU A 129 0.76 -3.05 -14.41
CA LEU A 129 2.14 -3.54 -14.41
C LEU A 129 2.21 -5.03 -14.05
N LEU A 130 1.42 -5.50 -13.08
CA LEU A 130 1.37 -6.92 -12.72
C LEU A 130 0.83 -7.80 -13.85
N THR A 131 -0.10 -7.31 -14.67
CA THR A 131 -0.64 -8.08 -15.79
C THR A 131 0.28 -8.16 -17.01
N ARG A 132 1.30 -7.30 -17.10
CA ARG A 132 2.26 -7.30 -18.22
C ARG A 132 3.43 -8.27 -18.02
N GLY A 133 3.67 -8.73 -16.79
CA GLY A 133 4.72 -9.70 -16.45
C GLY A 133 4.26 -11.16 -16.40
N ALA A 134 2.95 -11.41 -16.49
CA ALA A 134 2.33 -12.74 -16.43
C ALA A 134 2.17 -13.41 -17.81
#